data_AF-A0A9E0IM81-F1
#
_entry.id   AF-A0A9E0IM81-F1
#
_cell.length_a   1.000
_cell.length_b   1.000
_cell.length_c   1.000
_cell.angle_alpha   90.00
_cell.angle_beta   90.00
_cell.angle_gamma   90.00
#
_symmetry.space_group_name_H-M   'P 1'
#
loop_
_entity.id
_entity.type
_entity.pdbx_description
1 polymer ?
#
loop_
_entity_poly.entity_id
_entity_poly.type
_entity_poly.pdbx_seq_one_letter_code
_entity_poly.pdbx_strand_id
1 'polypeptide(L)'
;MDGLRGYDSGAVVTAPTREGPLRLELGPRHVRLELADRTLHVADRYLTLTTRSGRREKRDAHRLAGPLWLARDVPHDDLGLWEQVEPGSVRRVFGVEPRSLIEPDGLDALRALDQLATRLRLALQPLAGDVLRAVEIGRGLDKVLLIDRGDRYELFMRRLFRDRARFILEVRRDGTVVLPEGGGRRTLECRSRFGVTVLGDYVRFSDPTGLDLGRVAVPWICRQDRDELVRRIGNFIDHGGLHPADVRVAGGRL
;
A
#
# COMPACT_ATOMS: atom_id res chain seq x y z
N MET A 1 10.46 -23.50 -7.58
CA MET A 1 10.20 -23.13 -6.18
C MET A 1 8.90 -23.81 -5.74
N ASP A 2 8.90 -25.14 -5.59
CA ASP A 2 7.69 -25.94 -5.31
C ASP A 2 7.60 -26.48 -3.87
N GLY A 3 8.55 -26.11 -3.00
CA GLY A 3 8.69 -26.69 -1.66
C GLY A 3 7.74 -26.17 -0.57
N LEU A 4 6.96 -25.12 -0.82
CA LEU A 4 6.08 -24.49 0.19
C LEU A 4 4.60 -24.90 0.09
N ARG A 5 4.20 -25.70 -0.91
CA ARG A 5 2.78 -26.01 -1.15
C ARG A 5 2.22 -27.14 -0.28
N GLY A 6 3.06 -27.98 0.31
CA GLY A 6 2.62 -29.21 0.97
C GLY A 6 2.25 -29.11 2.45
N TYR A 7 2.68 -28.07 3.16
CA TYR A 7 2.62 -28.05 4.65
C TYR A 7 1.59 -27.10 5.27
N ASP A 8 0.96 -26.21 4.49
CA ASP A 8 0.08 -25.15 5.05
C ASP A 8 -1.41 -25.31 4.68
N SER A 9 -1.82 -26.37 3.97
CA SER A 9 -3.25 -26.55 3.67
C SER A 9 -4.05 -26.86 4.95
N GLY A 10 -4.91 -25.93 5.35
CA GLY A 10 -5.67 -26.00 6.59
C GLY A 10 -4.97 -25.37 7.80
N ALA A 11 -3.78 -24.78 7.63
CA ALA A 11 -3.11 -24.03 8.69
C ALA A 11 -3.87 -22.73 8.97
N VAL A 12 -4.33 -22.56 10.20
CA VAL A 12 -4.92 -21.31 10.69
C VAL A 12 -3.84 -20.51 11.39
N VAL A 13 -3.49 -19.35 10.83
CA VAL A 13 -2.55 -18.41 11.42
C VAL A 13 -3.35 -17.31 12.10
N THR A 14 -3.00 -16.94 13.33
CA THR A 14 -3.71 -15.91 14.08
C THR A 14 -2.76 -14.81 14.52
N ALA A 15 -3.20 -13.56 14.42
CA ALA A 15 -2.50 -12.40 14.97
C ALA A 15 -3.44 -11.61 15.89
N PRO A 16 -3.02 -11.21 17.11
CA PRO A 16 -3.79 -10.29 17.94
C PRO A 16 -3.85 -8.89 17.30
N THR A 17 -5.02 -8.25 17.34
CA THR A 17 -5.26 -6.92 16.77
C THR A 17 -6.12 -6.11 17.72
N ARG A 18 -6.32 -4.82 17.43
CA ARG A 18 -7.17 -3.95 18.24
C ARG A 18 -8.61 -4.45 18.34
N GLU A 19 -9.15 -5.01 17.27
CA GLU A 19 -10.55 -5.47 17.18
C GLU A 19 -10.73 -6.95 17.60
N GLY A 20 -9.66 -7.60 18.04
CA GLY A 20 -9.64 -9.03 18.37
C GLY A 20 -8.66 -9.82 17.51
N PRO A 21 -8.69 -11.16 17.55
CA PRO A 21 -7.78 -11.98 16.74
C PRO A 21 -8.15 -11.91 15.25
N LEU A 22 -7.21 -11.52 14.40
CA LEU A 22 -7.28 -11.73 12.96
C LEU A 22 -6.86 -13.17 12.65
N ARG A 23 -7.75 -13.93 12.02
CA ARG A 23 -7.49 -15.31 11.62
C ARG A 23 -7.32 -15.39 10.11
N LEU A 24 -6.26 -16.05 9.68
CA LEU A 24 -5.96 -16.38 8.29
C LEU A 24 -6.06 -17.89 8.12
N GLU A 25 -7.00 -18.33 7.30
CA GLU A 25 -7.15 -19.72 6.85
C GLU A 25 -6.68 -19.81 5.39
N LEU A 26 -5.80 -20.79 5.14
CA LEU A 26 -5.21 -21.05 3.84
C LEU A 26 -5.72 -22.38 3.28
N GLY A 27 -6.43 -22.32 2.16
CA GLY A 27 -6.83 -23.48 1.38
C GLY A 27 -6.07 -23.59 0.07
N PRO A 28 -6.11 -24.75 -0.62
CA PRO A 28 -5.40 -24.94 -1.89
C PRO A 28 -5.80 -23.96 -3.01
N ARG A 29 -7.02 -23.42 -2.94
CA ARG A 29 -7.61 -22.52 -3.94
C ARG A 29 -8.29 -21.30 -3.33
N HIS A 30 -8.09 -21.07 -2.04
CA HIS A 30 -8.75 -19.96 -1.36
C HIS A 30 -7.92 -19.42 -0.19
N VAL A 31 -8.19 -18.16 0.14
CA VAL A 31 -7.73 -17.48 1.34
C VAL A 31 -8.96 -16.94 2.06
N ARG A 32 -9.03 -17.15 3.38
CA ARG A 32 -10.06 -16.55 4.22
C ARG A 32 -9.41 -15.77 5.36
N LEU A 33 -9.83 -14.51 5.51
CA LEU A 33 -9.53 -13.65 6.65
C LEU A 33 -10.79 -13.47 7.48
N GLU A 34 -10.67 -13.60 8.78
CA GLU A 34 -11.78 -13.39 9.73
C GLU A 34 -11.32 -12.46 10.85
N LEU A 35 -12.11 -11.41 11.11
CA LEU A 35 -11.89 -10.45 12.20
C LEU A 35 -13.24 -9.96 12.71
N ALA A 36 -13.49 -10.19 14.00
CA ALA A 36 -14.74 -9.80 14.67
C ALA A 36 -15.98 -10.23 13.87
N ASP A 37 -16.72 -9.27 13.31
CA ASP A 37 -17.94 -9.46 12.54
C ASP A 37 -17.74 -9.47 11.01
N ARG A 38 -16.48 -9.45 10.55
CA ARG A 38 -16.10 -9.37 9.14
C ARG A 38 -15.37 -10.64 8.70
N THR A 39 -15.72 -11.10 7.49
CA THR A 39 -15.02 -12.19 6.83
C THR A 39 -14.74 -11.81 5.39
N LEU A 40 -13.47 -11.88 4.99
CA LEU A 40 -13.05 -11.75 3.61
C LEU A 40 -12.65 -13.13 3.08
N HIS A 41 -13.18 -13.52 1.94
CA HIS A 41 -12.84 -14.75 1.25
C HIS A 41 -12.43 -14.46 -0.18
N VAL A 42 -11.24 -14.92 -0.58
CA VAL A 42 -10.71 -14.80 -1.94
C VAL A 42 -10.51 -16.19 -2.50
N ALA A 43 -11.21 -16.53 -3.58
CA ALA A 43 -11.11 -17.82 -4.26
C ALA A 43 -11.38 -17.66 -5.74
N ASP A 44 -10.59 -18.31 -6.61
CA ASP A 44 -10.81 -18.32 -8.06
C ASP A 44 -11.07 -16.93 -8.67
N ARG A 45 -10.29 -15.91 -8.27
CA ARG A 45 -10.45 -14.49 -8.67
C ARG A 45 -11.77 -13.82 -8.26
N TYR A 46 -12.54 -14.44 -7.35
CA TYR A 46 -13.66 -13.81 -6.68
C TYR A 46 -13.26 -13.34 -5.29
N LEU A 47 -13.74 -12.15 -4.93
CA LEU A 47 -13.66 -11.61 -3.59
C LEU A 47 -15.06 -11.57 -3.01
N THR A 48 -15.23 -12.13 -1.82
CA THR A 48 -16.46 -12.06 -1.03
C THR A 48 -16.14 -11.41 0.31
N LEU A 49 -16.79 -10.29 0.61
CA LEU A 49 -16.78 -9.65 1.91
C LEU A 49 -18.14 -9.88 2.57
N THR A 50 -18.14 -10.53 3.72
CA THR A 50 -19.30 -10.72 4.59
C THR A 50 -19.13 -9.84 5.82
N THR A 51 -20.15 -9.07 6.18
CA THR A 51 -20.20 -8.28 7.41
C THR A 51 -21.47 -8.59 8.19
N ARG A 52 -21.36 -8.79 9.51
CA ARG A 52 -22.46 -9.18 10.39
C ARG A 52 -22.80 -8.07 11.38
N SER A 53 -24.00 -7.51 11.30
CA SER A 53 -24.48 -6.53 12.26
C SER A 53 -25.70 -7.08 13.01
N GLY A 54 -25.47 -7.54 14.24
CA GLY A 54 -26.48 -8.22 15.04
C GLY A 54 -26.99 -9.50 14.36
N ARG A 55 -28.27 -9.54 13.97
CA ARG A 55 -28.88 -10.67 13.25
C ARG A 55 -28.80 -10.53 11.72
N ARG A 56 -28.31 -9.41 11.19
CA ARG A 56 -28.25 -9.15 9.75
C ARG A 56 -26.87 -9.49 9.20
N GLU A 57 -26.83 -10.24 8.12
CA GLU A 57 -25.62 -10.53 7.35
C GLU A 57 -25.70 -9.79 6.02
N LYS A 58 -24.67 -8.99 5.70
CA LYS A 58 -24.50 -8.37 4.39
C LYS A 58 -23.34 -9.07 3.69
N ARG A 59 -23.56 -9.49 2.45
CA ARG A 59 -22.54 -10.11 1.60
C ARG A 59 -22.37 -9.29 0.33
N ASP A 60 -21.15 -8.86 0.08
CA ASP A 60 -20.72 -8.26 -1.19
C ASP A 60 -19.77 -9.23 -1.87
N ALA A 61 -20.07 -9.64 -3.10
CA ALA A 61 -19.30 -10.63 -3.83
C ALA A 61 -19.16 -10.23 -5.30
N HIS A 62 -17.92 -10.16 -5.77
CA HIS A 62 -17.62 -9.77 -7.14
C HIS A 62 -16.30 -10.37 -7.63
N ARG A 63 -16.15 -10.40 -8.95
CA ARG A 63 -14.90 -10.82 -9.59
C ARG A 63 -13.88 -9.68 -9.50
N LEU A 64 -12.63 -10.01 -9.21
CA LEU A 64 -11.53 -9.06 -9.20
C LEU A 64 -11.30 -8.49 -10.61
N ALA A 65 -11.40 -7.17 -10.76
CA ALA A 65 -11.15 -6.49 -12.04
C ALA A 65 -9.65 -6.40 -12.37
N GLY A 66 -8.78 -6.48 -11.36
CA GLY A 66 -7.33 -6.38 -11.52
C GLY A 66 -6.57 -7.03 -10.36
N PRO A 67 -5.36 -6.56 -10.03
CA PRO A 67 -4.55 -7.06 -8.92
C PRO A 67 -5.13 -6.65 -7.55
N LEU A 68 -4.58 -7.28 -6.51
CA LEU A 68 -4.75 -6.89 -5.13
C LEU A 68 -3.47 -6.24 -4.60
N TRP A 69 -3.59 -5.36 -3.63
CA TRP A 69 -2.46 -4.78 -2.92
C TRP A 69 -2.61 -5.04 -1.44
N LEU A 70 -1.52 -5.52 -0.83
CA LEU A 70 -1.43 -5.63 0.61
C LEU A 70 -0.60 -4.46 1.13
N ALA A 71 -1.27 -3.55 1.83
CA ALA A 71 -0.65 -2.46 2.53
C ALA A 71 -0.25 -2.91 3.93
N ARG A 72 1.05 -2.86 4.23
CA ARG A 72 1.61 -3.12 5.56
C ARG A 72 3.01 -2.51 5.62
N ASP A 73 3.14 -1.37 6.29
CA ASP A 73 4.42 -0.70 6.57
C ASP A 73 4.20 0.42 7.60
N VAL A 74 5.30 1.00 8.09
CA VAL A 74 5.31 2.20 8.95
C VAL A 74 4.80 3.44 8.18
N PRO A 75 4.14 4.41 8.84
CA PRO A 75 4.18 4.70 10.28
C PRO A 75 3.02 4.19 11.15
N HIS A 76 1.90 3.75 10.57
CA HIS A 76 0.72 3.38 11.36
C HIS A 76 0.54 1.87 11.56
N ASP A 77 1.39 1.08 10.90
CA ASP A 77 1.47 -0.36 11.03
C ASP A 77 0.19 -1.18 10.70
N ASP A 78 -0.81 -0.51 10.13
CA ASP A 78 -2.05 -1.13 9.68
C ASP A 78 -1.82 -2.18 8.60
N LEU A 79 -2.65 -3.22 8.63
CA LEU A 79 -2.80 -4.14 7.51
C LEU A 79 -4.04 -3.74 6.71
N GLY A 80 -3.87 -3.38 5.45
CA GLY A 80 -4.93 -3.01 4.52
C GLY A 80 -4.90 -3.88 3.28
N LEU A 81 -6.06 -4.39 2.84
CA LEU A 81 -6.19 -5.04 1.55
C LEU A 81 -6.97 -4.13 0.60
N TRP A 82 -6.40 -3.89 -0.57
CA TRP A 82 -6.97 -3.05 -1.62
C TRP A 82 -7.12 -3.85 -2.91
N GLU A 83 -8.12 -3.48 -3.70
CA GLU A 83 -8.33 -4.04 -5.03
C GLU A 83 -8.36 -2.96 -6.09
N GLN A 84 -7.98 -3.34 -7.31
CA GLN A 84 -8.25 -2.51 -8.48
C GLN A 84 -9.73 -2.64 -8.85
N VAL A 85 -10.41 -1.51 -8.96
CA VAL A 85 -11.80 -1.47 -9.43
C VAL A 85 -11.84 -1.17 -10.93
N GLU A 86 -10.99 -0.25 -11.38
CA GLU A 86 -10.82 0.16 -12.77
C GLU A 86 -9.43 0.84 -12.91
N PRO A 87 -8.91 1.07 -14.13
CA PRO A 87 -7.67 1.82 -14.31
C PRO A 87 -7.71 3.18 -13.57
N GLY A 88 -6.70 3.45 -12.75
CA GLY A 88 -6.61 4.69 -11.95
C GLY A 88 -7.55 4.76 -10.74
N SER A 89 -8.16 3.65 -10.32
CA SER A 89 -9.13 3.61 -9.22
C SER A 89 -8.99 2.33 -8.39
N VAL A 90 -8.90 2.50 -7.08
CA VAL A 90 -8.70 1.41 -6.13
C VAL A 90 -9.69 1.52 -4.97
N ARG A 91 -10.01 0.39 -4.35
CA ARG A 91 -10.92 0.32 -3.20
C ARG A 91 -10.30 -0.51 -2.09
N ARG A 92 -10.38 -0.01 -0.86
CA ARG A 92 -10.01 -0.78 0.34
C ARG A 92 -11.16 -1.74 0.66
N VAL A 93 -10.86 -3.03 0.69
CA VAL A 93 -11.84 -4.11 0.86
C VAL A 93 -11.77 -4.74 2.25
N PHE A 94 -10.60 -4.68 2.89
CA PHE A 94 -10.40 -5.20 4.24
C PHE A 94 -9.32 -4.40 4.95
N GLY A 95 -9.37 -4.35 6.28
CA GLY A 95 -8.44 -3.55 7.03
C GLY A 95 -8.46 -3.84 8.52
N VAL A 96 -7.28 -3.76 9.12
CA VAL A 96 -6.97 -4.20 10.47
C VAL A 96 -6.01 -3.21 11.11
N GLU A 97 -6.37 -2.70 12.28
CA GLU A 97 -5.48 -1.90 13.13
C GLU A 97 -4.68 -2.81 14.06
N PRO A 98 -3.36 -2.61 14.19
CA PRO A 98 -2.54 -3.39 15.10
C PRO A 98 -2.94 -3.15 16.55
N ARG A 99 -2.61 -4.11 17.43
CA ARG A 99 -2.67 -3.88 18.88
C ARG A 99 -1.69 -2.77 19.26
N SER A 100 -2.03 -2.00 20.29
CA SER A 100 -1.18 -0.89 20.73
C SER A 100 0.17 -1.39 21.24
N LEU A 101 1.26 -0.73 20.84
CA LEU A 101 2.63 -1.08 21.27
C LEU A 101 2.88 -0.84 22.76
N ILE A 102 2.04 -0.05 23.43
CA ILE A 102 2.14 0.19 24.87
C ILE A 102 1.50 -0.94 25.70
N GLU A 103 0.75 -1.84 25.06
CA GLU A 103 0.18 -3.01 25.74
C GLU A 103 1.29 -4.04 26.02
N PRO A 104 1.18 -4.83 27.12
CA PRO A 104 2.23 -5.76 27.52
C PRO A 104 2.70 -6.75 26.45
N ASP A 105 1.83 -7.14 25.52
CA ASP A 105 2.11 -8.06 24.41
C ASP A 105 2.12 -7.36 23.04
N GLY A 106 2.19 -6.02 23.00
CA GLY A 106 2.08 -5.23 21.77
C GLY A 106 3.15 -5.55 20.72
N LEU A 107 4.40 -5.77 21.14
CA LEU A 107 5.50 -6.13 20.21
C LEU A 107 5.32 -7.52 19.61
N ASP A 108 4.88 -8.49 20.41
CA ASP A 108 4.65 -9.86 19.91
C ASP A 108 3.42 -9.93 19.03
N ALA A 109 2.37 -9.15 19.35
CA ALA A 109 1.21 -8.98 18.48
C ALA A 109 1.60 -8.37 17.12
N LEU A 110 2.48 -7.35 17.11
CA LEU A 110 2.99 -6.75 15.87
C LEU A 110 3.75 -7.77 15.02
N ARG A 111 4.67 -8.53 15.63
CA ARG A 111 5.42 -9.59 14.92
C ARG A 111 4.50 -10.66 14.35
N ALA A 112 3.48 -11.08 15.09
CA ALA A 112 2.49 -12.04 14.63
C ALA A 112 1.71 -11.49 13.42
N LEU A 113 1.34 -10.21 13.45
CA LEU A 113 0.68 -9.54 12.34
C LEU A 113 1.59 -9.46 11.10
N ASP A 114 2.88 -9.19 11.26
CA ASP A 114 3.86 -9.14 10.14
C ASP A 114 4.07 -10.50 9.48
N GLN A 115 4.13 -11.56 10.29
CA GLN A 115 4.20 -12.93 9.80
C GLN A 115 2.92 -13.32 9.06
N LEU A 116 1.76 -12.97 9.61
CA LEU A 116 0.46 -13.19 8.96
C LEU A 116 0.40 -12.42 7.63
N ALA A 117 0.79 -11.15 7.60
CA ALA A 117 0.82 -10.32 6.40
C ALA A 117 1.71 -10.93 5.30
N THR A 118 2.90 -11.42 5.69
CA THR A 118 3.83 -12.08 4.77
C THR A 118 3.21 -13.35 4.17
N ARG A 119 2.58 -14.19 5.00
CA ARG A 119 1.88 -15.41 4.54
C ARG A 119 0.69 -15.08 3.65
N LEU A 120 -0.13 -14.10 4.04
CA LEU A 120 -1.27 -13.61 3.27
C LEU A 120 -0.84 -13.15 1.87
N ARG A 121 0.23 -12.36 1.78
CA ARG A 121 0.77 -11.88 0.49
C ARG A 121 1.13 -13.04 -0.43
N LEU A 122 1.87 -14.03 0.09
CA LEU A 122 2.29 -15.20 -0.68
C LEU A 122 1.10 -16.05 -1.13
N ALA A 123 0.10 -16.23 -0.27
CA ALA A 123 -1.09 -17.01 -0.56
C ALA A 123 -2.04 -16.34 -1.57
N LEU A 124 -2.12 -15.01 -1.56
CA LEU A 124 -2.96 -14.26 -2.50
C LEU A 124 -2.37 -14.20 -3.92
N GLN A 125 -1.04 -14.27 -4.07
CA GLN A 125 -0.37 -14.16 -5.37
C GLN A 125 -0.92 -15.11 -6.45
N PRO A 126 -1.09 -16.43 -6.20
CA PRO A 126 -1.67 -17.33 -7.20
C PRO A 126 -3.18 -17.12 -7.45
N LEU A 127 -3.91 -16.49 -6.51
CA LEU A 127 -5.37 -16.35 -6.58
C LEU A 127 -5.83 -15.05 -7.22
N ALA A 128 -5.07 -13.98 -7.01
CA ALA A 128 -5.43 -12.63 -7.41
C ALA A 128 -4.50 -12.01 -8.46
N GLY A 129 -3.40 -12.69 -8.82
CA GLY A 129 -2.35 -12.14 -9.69
C GLY A 129 -1.31 -11.39 -8.88
N ASP A 130 -0.69 -10.36 -9.45
CA ASP A 130 0.35 -9.59 -8.78
C ASP A 130 -0.16 -8.96 -7.48
N VAL A 131 0.32 -9.47 -6.35
CA VAL A 131 0.10 -8.84 -5.03
C VAL A 131 1.30 -7.97 -4.72
N LEU A 132 1.15 -6.69 -5.02
CA LEU A 132 2.25 -5.73 -4.92
C LEU A 132 2.30 -5.12 -3.52
N ARG A 133 3.48 -4.62 -3.18
CA ARG A 133 3.71 -3.93 -1.90
C ARG A 133 3.00 -2.59 -1.96
N ALA A 134 2.31 -2.26 -0.89
CA ALA A 134 1.73 -0.95 -0.71
C ALA A 134 1.91 -0.47 0.73
N VAL A 135 1.68 0.82 0.95
CA VAL A 135 1.74 1.48 2.24
C VAL A 135 0.53 2.39 2.37
N GLU A 136 -0.15 2.34 3.51
CA GLU A 136 -1.15 3.33 3.91
C GLU A 136 -0.47 4.43 4.73
N ILE A 137 -0.55 5.67 4.26
CA ILE A 137 -0.06 6.86 4.97
C ILE A 137 -1.28 7.67 5.39
N GLY A 138 -1.38 8.02 6.67
CA GLY A 138 -2.59 8.63 7.25
C GLY A 138 -3.35 7.72 8.22
N ARG A 139 -4.41 8.26 8.84
CA ARG A 139 -5.19 7.58 9.89
C ARG A 139 -6.67 7.49 9.53
N GLY A 140 -7.33 6.45 10.03
CA GLY A 140 -8.77 6.26 9.82
C GLY A 140 -9.13 6.19 8.32
N LEU A 141 -10.06 7.05 7.89
CA LEU A 141 -10.46 7.16 6.48
C LEU A 141 -9.57 8.11 5.67
N ASP A 142 -8.77 8.92 6.35
CA ASP A 142 -7.93 9.96 5.77
C ASP A 142 -6.57 9.36 5.43
N LYS A 143 -6.53 8.61 4.32
CA LYS A 143 -5.37 7.84 3.90
C LYS A 143 -4.98 8.08 2.45
N VAL A 144 -3.68 8.05 2.20
CA VAL A 144 -3.06 7.90 0.89
C VAL A 144 -2.51 6.48 0.81
N LEU A 145 -2.85 5.77 -0.26
CA LEU A 145 -2.24 4.50 -0.61
C LEU A 145 -1.06 4.78 -1.53
N LEU A 146 0.15 4.42 -1.12
CA LEU A 146 1.33 4.38 -1.97
C LEU A 146 1.58 2.93 -2.39
N ILE A 147 1.61 2.68 -3.69
CA ILE A 147 1.89 1.37 -4.28
C ILE A 147 3.30 1.37 -4.85
N ASP A 148 4.12 0.41 -4.41
CA ASP A 148 5.46 0.18 -4.93
C ASP A 148 5.42 -0.87 -6.05
N ARG A 149 5.72 -0.44 -7.27
CA ARG A 149 5.83 -1.29 -8.47
C ARG A 149 7.25 -1.76 -8.75
N GLY A 150 8.21 -1.38 -7.91
CA GLY A 150 9.64 -1.56 -8.14
C GLY A 150 10.23 -0.40 -8.92
N ASP A 151 9.81 -0.19 -10.17
CA ASP A 151 10.29 0.86 -11.07
C ASP A 151 9.62 2.23 -10.87
N ARG A 152 8.44 2.25 -10.23
CA ARG A 152 7.69 3.47 -9.91
C ARG A 152 6.88 3.33 -8.63
N TYR A 153 6.55 4.47 -8.03
CA TYR A 153 5.49 4.62 -7.06
C TYR A 153 4.24 5.15 -7.72
N GLU A 154 3.09 4.60 -7.35
CA GLU A 154 1.76 5.11 -7.72
C GLU A 154 1.02 5.48 -6.43
N LEU A 155 0.49 6.69 -6.34
CA LEU A 155 -0.26 7.16 -5.20
C LEU A 155 -1.73 7.30 -5.54
N PHE A 156 -2.56 6.82 -4.62
CA PHE A 156 -3.99 6.92 -4.67
C PHE A 156 -4.51 7.59 -3.41
N MET A 157 -5.47 8.48 -3.58
CA MET A 157 -6.11 9.16 -2.46
C MET A 157 -7.62 9.06 -2.57
N ARG A 158 -8.25 8.76 -1.44
CA ARG A 158 -9.69 8.80 -1.30
C ARG A 158 -10.11 10.26 -1.06
N ARG A 159 -11.07 10.76 -1.85
CA ARG A 159 -11.78 12.00 -1.49
C ARG A 159 -12.90 11.64 -0.51
N LEU A 160 -13.17 12.52 0.46
CA LEU A 160 -14.24 12.35 1.44
C LEU A 160 -15.54 11.85 0.79
N PHE A 161 -16.23 10.94 1.47
CA PHE A 161 -17.52 10.34 1.07
C PHE A 161 -17.53 9.48 -0.21
N ARG A 162 -16.38 9.20 -0.83
CA ARG A 162 -16.32 8.28 -1.99
C ARG A 162 -15.72 6.95 -1.59
N ASP A 163 -16.27 5.83 -2.04
CA ASP A 163 -15.73 4.50 -1.68
C ASP A 163 -14.42 4.13 -2.40
N ARG A 164 -14.08 4.87 -3.46
CA ARG A 164 -12.89 4.62 -4.29
C ARG A 164 -11.83 5.70 -4.09
N ALA A 165 -10.59 5.26 -3.91
CA ALA A 165 -9.42 6.12 -4.03
C ALA A 165 -9.02 6.26 -5.50
N ARG A 166 -8.60 7.46 -5.89
CA ARG A 166 -8.23 7.80 -7.28
C ARG A 166 -6.75 8.08 -7.35
N PHE A 167 -6.17 7.77 -8.50
CA PHE A 167 -4.79 8.14 -8.83
C PHE A 167 -4.57 9.65 -8.65
N ILE A 168 -3.47 10.02 -7.99
CA ILE A 168 -3.11 11.42 -7.78
C ILE A 168 -1.68 11.75 -8.18
N LEU A 169 -0.79 10.76 -8.25
CA LEU A 169 0.64 10.96 -8.50
C LEU A 169 1.28 9.63 -8.92
N GLU A 170 2.15 9.66 -9.91
CA GLU A 170 3.13 8.61 -10.21
C GLU A 170 4.53 9.23 -10.12
N VAL A 171 5.48 8.52 -9.52
CA VAL A 171 6.89 8.90 -9.46
C VAL A 171 7.71 7.73 -9.94
N ARG A 172 8.60 7.97 -10.91
CA ARG A 172 9.53 6.96 -11.43
C ARG A 172 10.92 7.17 -10.83
N ARG A 173 11.73 6.11 -10.88
CA ARG A 173 13.10 6.13 -10.37
C ARG A 173 13.98 7.19 -11.04
N ASP A 174 13.76 7.46 -12.31
CA ASP A 174 14.51 8.46 -13.08
C ASP A 174 14.16 9.92 -12.72
N GLY A 175 13.29 10.15 -11.73
CA GLY A 175 12.83 11.48 -11.35
C GLY A 175 11.65 11.98 -12.18
N THR A 176 11.12 11.18 -13.11
CA THR A 176 9.88 11.51 -13.82
C THR A 176 8.71 11.46 -12.86
N VAL A 177 7.97 12.56 -12.78
CA VAL A 177 6.79 12.72 -11.94
C VAL A 177 5.60 12.98 -12.86
N VAL A 178 4.52 12.22 -12.67
CA VAL A 178 3.30 12.34 -13.47
C VAL A 178 2.13 12.74 -12.57
N LEU A 179 1.52 13.88 -12.89
CA LEU A 179 0.38 14.46 -12.19
C LEU A 179 -0.87 14.42 -13.09
N PRO A 180 -2.09 14.24 -12.53
CA PRO A 180 -3.31 14.42 -13.29
C PRO A 180 -3.55 15.92 -13.57
N GLU A 181 -3.84 16.28 -14.82
CA GLU A 181 -4.12 17.67 -15.22
C GLU A 181 -5.21 17.69 -16.31
N GLY A 182 -6.31 18.42 -16.08
CA GLY A 182 -7.31 18.69 -17.12
C GLY A 182 -7.94 17.46 -17.82
N GLY A 183 -8.00 16.30 -17.16
CA GLY A 183 -8.46 15.04 -17.76
C GLY A 183 -7.36 14.23 -18.47
N GLY A 184 -6.15 14.77 -18.55
CA GLY A 184 -4.93 14.11 -19.02
C GLY A 184 -3.88 13.95 -17.92
N ARG A 185 -2.62 13.83 -18.34
CA ARG A 185 -1.46 13.68 -17.47
C ARG A 185 -0.41 14.73 -17.85
N ARG A 186 0.14 15.41 -16.84
CA ARG A 186 1.29 16.29 -16.96
C ARG A 186 2.52 15.58 -16.42
N THR A 187 3.63 15.68 -17.15
CA THR A 187 4.92 15.12 -16.75
C THR A 187 5.86 16.26 -16.36
N LEU A 188 6.61 16.06 -15.28
CA LEU A 188 7.67 16.96 -14.83
C LEU A 188 8.89 16.15 -14.37
N GLU A 189 10.06 16.77 -14.43
CA GLU A 189 11.32 16.13 -14.03
C GLU A 189 11.82 16.69 -12.70
N CYS A 190 11.79 15.88 -11.64
CA CYS A 190 12.36 16.20 -10.35
C CYS A 190 13.60 15.32 -10.11
N ARG A 191 14.79 15.89 -10.29
CA ARG A 191 16.06 15.14 -10.28
C ARG A 191 16.76 15.09 -8.92
N SER A 192 16.12 15.60 -7.87
CA SER A 192 16.72 15.69 -6.54
C SER A 192 15.68 15.38 -5.48
N ARG A 193 16.07 14.56 -4.50
CA ARG A 193 15.26 14.31 -3.29
C ARG A 193 14.88 15.59 -2.54
N PHE A 194 15.73 16.62 -2.62
CA PHE A 194 15.50 17.91 -1.96
C PHE A 194 14.50 18.78 -2.73
N GLY A 195 14.21 18.44 -3.99
CA GLY A 195 13.15 19.07 -4.78
C GLY A 195 11.75 18.64 -4.36
N VAL A 196 11.62 17.57 -3.57
CA VAL A 196 10.33 17.08 -3.06
C VAL A 196 10.11 17.67 -1.67
N THR A 197 9.07 18.50 -1.50
CA THR A 197 8.85 19.25 -0.25
C THR A 197 7.38 19.30 0.13
N VAL A 198 7.10 19.52 1.42
CA VAL A 198 5.74 19.85 1.90
C VAL A 198 5.55 21.36 1.84
N LEU A 199 4.47 21.81 1.21
CA LEU A 199 4.02 23.21 1.23
C LEU A 199 2.54 23.25 1.63
N GLY A 200 2.26 23.55 2.90
CA GLY A 200 0.89 23.48 3.44
C GLY A 200 0.31 22.08 3.28
N ASP A 201 -0.79 21.97 2.52
CA ASP A 201 -1.47 20.70 2.23
C ASP A 201 -0.96 19.99 0.96
N TYR A 202 0.15 20.45 0.40
CA TYR A 202 0.66 19.97 -0.88
C TYR A 202 1.98 19.25 -0.73
N VAL A 203 2.17 18.20 -1.54
CA VAL A 203 3.50 17.73 -1.94
C VAL A 203 3.90 18.51 -3.18
N ARG A 204 5.00 19.27 -3.08
CA ARG A 204 5.54 20.13 -4.13
C ARG A 204 6.82 19.51 -4.71
N PHE A 205 6.99 19.68 -6.00
CA PHE A 205 8.19 19.32 -6.75
C PHE A 205 8.85 20.58 -7.28
N SER A 206 10.14 20.75 -7.02
CA SER A 206 10.93 21.87 -7.50
C SER A 206 12.21 21.42 -8.18
N ASP A 207 12.75 22.29 -9.03
CA ASP A 207 14.07 22.10 -9.63
C ASP A 207 15.20 22.48 -8.63
N PRO A 208 16.48 22.31 -9.00
CA PRO A 208 17.61 22.68 -8.15
C PRO A 208 17.73 24.18 -7.84
N THR A 209 17.10 25.05 -8.63
CA THR A 209 17.07 26.50 -8.39
C THR A 209 15.93 26.91 -7.46
N GLY A 210 15.03 25.99 -7.13
CA GLY A 210 13.86 26.21 -6.29
C GLY A 210 12.60 26.60 -7.08
N LEU A 211 12.62 26.54 -8.40
CA LEU A 211 11.44 26.80 -9.24
C LEU A 211 10.38 25.73 -9.01
N ASP A 212 9.12 26.12 -8.79
CA ASP A 212 7.99 25.19 -8.64
C ASP A 212 7.64 24.55 -9.99
N LEU A 213 7.83 23.23 -10.08
CA LEU A 213 7.53 22.44 -11.26
C LEU A 213 6.08 21.96 -11.26
N GLY A 214 5.49 21.80 -10.08
CA GLY A 214 4.16 21.24 -9.87
C GLY A 214 3.93 20.74 -8.45
N ARG A 215 2.67 20.52 -8.11
CA ARG A 215 2.26 20.08 -6.77
C ARG A 215 0.98 19.26 -6.80
N VAL A 216 0.84 18.38 -5.81
CA VAL A 216 -0.38 17.59 -5.59
C VAL A 216 -0.94 17.86 -4.20
N ALA A 217 -2.25 18.11 -4.13
CA ALA A 217 -2.93 18.32 -2.86
C ALA A 217 -3.17 16.98 -2.15
N VAL A 218 -2.73 16.89 -0.90
CA VAL A 218 -2.93 15.78 0.03
C VAL A 218 -3.40 16.32 1.40
N PRO A 219 -4.57 16.99 1.45
CA PRO A 219 -5.01 17.73 2.63
C PRO A 219 -5.42 16.83 3.80
N TRP A 220 -5.75 15.56 3.54
CA TRP A 220 -6.38 14.68 4.53
C TRP A 220 -5.38 14.03 5.49
N ILE A 221 -4.12 13.91 5.08
CA ILE A 221 -3.08 13.36 5.96
C ILE A 221 -2.41 14.49 6.76
N CYS A 222 -2.01 14.19 8.01
CA CYS A 222 -1.39 15.20 8.86
C CYS A 222 -0.02 15.61 8.30
N ARG A 223 0.55 16.70 8.85
CA ARG A 223 1.85 17.19 8.39
C ARG A 223 2.94 16.12 8.50
N GLN A 224 3.00 15.39 9.62
CA GLN A 224 4.00 14.35 9.84
C GLN A 224 3.91 13.24 8.77
N ASP A 225 2.69 12.85 8.40
CA ASP A 225 2.45 11.88 7.34
C ASP A 225 2.84 12.42 5.96
N ARG A 226 2.64 13.72 5.70
CA ARG A 226 3.13 14.37 4.47
C ARG A 226 4.65 14.40 4.40
N ASP A 227 5.32 14.70 5.52
CA ASP A 227 6.78 14.70 5.60
C ASP A 227 7.33 13.29 5.33
N GLU A 228 6.68 12.26 5.88
CA GLU A 228 7.02 10.86 5.61
C GLU A 228 6.80 10.48 4.14
N LEU A 229 5.69 10.92 3.54
CA LEU A 229 5.42 10.70 2.12
C LEU A 229 6.48 11.35 1.23
N VAL A 230 6.82 12.61 1.50
CA VAL A 230 7.87 13.36 0.79
C VAL A 230 9.22 12.66 0.93
N ARG A 231 9.57 12.21 2.13
CA ARG A 231 10.83 11.48 2.39
C ARG A 231 10.90 10.20 1.55
N ARG A 232 9.82 9.42 1.48
CA ARG A 232 9.76 8.19 0.67
C ARG A 232 9.92 8.49 -0.82
N ILE A 233 9.20 9.49 -1.33
CA ILE A 233 9.29 9.91 -2.73
C ILE A 233 10.71 10.42 -3.05
N GLY A 234 11.25 11.31 -2.22
CA GLY A 234 12.58 11.87 -2.41
C GLY A 234 13.66 10.79 -2.41
N ASN A 235 13.62 9.87 -1.45
CA ASN A 235 14.53 8.71 -1.44
C ASN A 235 14.40 7.87 -2.71
N PHE A 236 13.18 7.60 -3.17
CA PHE A 236 12.97 6.79 -4.36
C PHE A 236 13.58 7.40 -5.64
N ILE A 237 13.47 8.73 -5.78
CA ILE A 237 14.11 9.48 -6.87
C ILE A 237 15.65 9.43 -6.75
N ASP A 238 16.18 9.67 -5.56
CA ASP A 238 17.63 9.69 -5.30
C ASP A 238 18.31 8.35 -5.64
N HIS A 239 17.65 7.25 -5.28
CA HIS A 239 18.20 5.90 -5.50
C HIS A 239 18.10 5.44 -6.96
N GLY A 240 17.31 6.13 -7.80
CA GLY A 240 17.25 5.87 -9.23
C GLY A 240 18.26 6.66 -10.06
N GLY A 241 18.85 7.72 -9.50
CA GLY A 241 19.95 8.48 -10.11
C GLY A 241 21.31 7.76 -10.09
N LEU A 242 21.42 6.63 -9.40
CA LEU A 242 22.56 5.73 -9.46
C LEU A 242 22.27 4.61 -10.45
N HIS A 243 22.49 4.85 -11.74
CA HIS A 243 22.56 3.75 -12.70
C HIS A 243 23.82 2.92 -12.35
N PRO A 244 23.77 1.57 -12.28
CA PRO A 244 24.96 0.74 -12.09
C PRO A 244 26.04 0.92 -13.17
N ALA A 245 25.68 1.57 -14.29
CA ALA A 245 26.61 1.90 -15.37
C ALA A 245 27.36 3.24 -15.17
N ASP A 246 26.89 4.10 -14.26
CA ASP A 246 27.47 5.41 -13.98
C ASP A 246 28.48 5.37 -12.83
N VAL A 247 28.59 4.24 -12.12
CA VAL A 247 29.73 3.94 -11.25
C VAL A 247 30.90 3.46 -12.10
N ARG A 248 31.44 4.34 -12.94
CA ARG A 248 32.81 4.15 -13.43
C ARG A 248 33.73 4.30 -12.23
N VAL A 249 34.30 3.18 -11.83
CA VAL A 249 35.34 3.06 -10.81
C VAL A 249 36.46 4.05 -11.15
N ALA A 250 36.48 5.20 -10.48
CA ALA A 250 37.65 6.03 -10.34
C ALA A 250 38.62 5.33 -9.38
N GLY A 251 39.16 4.20 -9.84
CA GLY A 251 40.15 3.39 -9.14
C GLY A 251 41.37 3.27 -10.03
N GLY A 252 42.14 4.35 -10.09
CA GLY A 252 43.45 4.36 -10.72
C GLY A 252 44.36 3.32 -10.07
N ARG A 253 45.21 2.71 -10.91
CA ARG A 253 46.36 1.93 -10.47
C ARG A 253 47.29 2.82 -9.65
N LEU A 254 47.63 2.38 -8.44
CA LEU A 254 49.02 2.22 -7.97
C LEU A 254 49.08 0.93 -7.16
#